data_AF-A0A661U922-F1
#
_entry.id   AF-A0A661U922-F1
#
_cell.length_a   1.000
_cell.length_b   1.000
_cell.length_c   1.000
_cell.angle_alpha   90.00
_cell.angle_beta   90.00
_cell.angle_gamma   90.00
#
_symmetry.space_group_name_H-M   'P 1'
#
loop_
_entity.id
_entity.type
_entity.pdbx_description
1 polymer ?
#
loop_
_entity_poly.entity_id
_entity_poly.type
_entity_poly.pdbx_seq_one_letter_code
_entity_poly.pdbx_strand_id
1 'polypeptide(L)'
;IRNLTIADHPDCGIKGVLANVWIYDTIIWGNGTSIDTGAATFELFYCDIEGGWSGTGSNNMNQDPLFVPLSGARGYPVGYFLSQTAAGQGSDSPCVDAGSTAAAAYFTADYCTRTDAVNDTSTMDIGYHYLHEGASYIKLVSFSAKSLDRRVLLSWTTATEIDNAGFNIYRKEKGSTNLVKVNGSLIPGRGTASGGASYSFVDTGVKSGTTYLYYLYDIDTAGKATSHGPVSATPYSLDLPSLHNGDGKAHSALAASATVRTVR
;
A
#
# COMPACT_ATOMS: atom_id res chain seq x y z
N ILE A 1 -8.07 29.38 -3.88
CA ILE A 1 -8.08 27.99 -3.35
C ILE A 1 -8.40 27.07 -4.53
N ARG A 2 -7.71 25.93 -4.66
CA ARG A 2 -7.99 25.02 -5.79
C ARG A 2 -7.73 23.57 -5.41
N ASN A 3 -8.51 22.64 -5.96
CA ASN A 3 -8.25 21.20 -5.90
C ASN A 3 -8.18 20.67 -4.46
N LEU A 4 -9.15 21.06 -3.63
CA LEU A 4 -9.24 20.64 -2.24
C LEU A 4 -10.56 19.90 -1.96
N THR A 5 -10.53 19.05 -0.95
CA THR A 5 -11.73 18.51 -0.31
C THR A 5 -11.72 18.99 1.15
N ILE A 6 -12.72 19.77 1.53
CA ILE A 6 -12.91 20.27 2.89
C ILE A 6 -14.21 19.66 3.41
N ALA A 7 -14.10 18.64 4.26
CA ALA A 7 -15.26 17.89 4.68
C ALA A 7 -15.26 17.53 6.18
N ASP A 8 -16.48 17.40 6.70
CA ASP A 8 -16.81 17.01 8.08
C ASP A 8 -16.17 17.88 9.17
N HIS A 9 -15.93 19.16 8.90
CA HIS A 9 -15.49 20.10 9.91
C HIS A 9 -16.68 20.58 10.77
N PRO A 10 -16.62 20.48 12.12
CA PRO A 10 -17.77 20.76 12.99
C PRO A 10 -18.22 22.21 12.96
N ASP A 11 -17.31 23.16 12.70
CA ASP A 11 -17.63 24.58 12.62
C ASP A 11 -17.99 25.00 11.19
N CYS A 12 -17.01 25.43 10.40
CA CYS A 12 -17.18 25.79 9.01
C CYS A 12 -16.04 25.25 8.15
N GLY A 13 -16.31 25.04 6.86
CA GLY A 13 -15.28 24.64 5.90
C GLY A 13 -14.31 25.79 5.63
N ILE A 14 -14.85 26.97 5.30
CA ILE A 14 -14.08 28.20 5.09
C ILE A 14 -14.69 29.35 5.89
N LYS A 15 -13.84 30.14 6.55
CA LYS A 15 -14.20 31.40 7.21
C LYS A 15 -13.51 32.60 6.55
N GLY A 16 -14.30 33.48 5.96
CA GLY A 16 -13.86 34.72 5.36
C GLY A 16 -13.58 35.82 6.39
N VAL A 17 -12.54 36.63 6.14
CA VAL A 17 -12.24 37.81 6.95
C VAL A 17 -12.25 39.07 6.09
N LEU A 18 -11.15 39.43 5.41
CA LEU A 18 -11.09 40.58 4.50
C LEU A 18 -10.28 40.20 3.25
N ALA A 19 -10.95 39.63 2.24
CA ALA A 19 -10.34 39.26 0.97
C ALA A 19 -11.39 39.05 -0.14
N ASN A 20 -10.97 39.15 -1.40
CA ASN A 20 -11.67 38.45 -2.49
C ASN A 20 -10.98 37.10 -2.70
N VAL A 21 -11.73 36.01 -2.59
CA VAL A 21 -11.23 34.64 -2.65
C VAL A 21 -11.83 33.94 -3.85
N TRP A 22 -10.96 33.52 -4.77
CA TRP A 22 -11.37 32.65 -5.87
C TRP A 22 -11.16 31.19 -5.50
N ILE A 23 -12.17 30.36 -5.75
CA ILE A 23 -12.18 28.93 -5.45
C ILE A 23 -12.46 28.15 -6.75
N TYR A 24 -11.63 27.14 -7.02
CA TYR A 24 -11.71 26.31 -8.23
C TYR A 24 -11.65 24.82 -7.87
N ASP A 25 -12.35 23.96 -8.60
CA ASP A 25 -12.19 22.48 -8.53
C ASP A 25 -12.21 21.95 -7.08
N THR A 26 -13.09 22.48 -6.23
CA THR A 26 -13.07 22.22 -4.78
C THR A 26 -14.40 21.66 -4.31
N ILE A 27 -14.34 20.66 -3.42
CA ILE A 27 -15.50 20.15 -2.71
C ILE A 27 -15.52 20.70 -1.28
N ILE A 28 -16.66 21.23 -0.85
CA ILE A 28 -16.91 21.63 0.53
C ILE A 28 -18.23 21.02 1.00
N TRP A 29 -18.16 20.01 1.86
CA TRP A 29 -19.33 19.17 2.16
C TRP A 29 -19.33 18.62 3.59
N GLY A 30 -20.50 18.48 4.22
CA GLY A 30 -20.64 17.90 5.56
C GLY A 30 -20.11 18.80 6.68
N ASN A 31 -19.85 20.07 6.41
CA ASN A 31 -19.37 21.02 7.41
C ASN A 31 -20.54 21.68 8.14
N GLY A 32 -20.36 22.13 9.38
CA GLY A 32 -21.41 22.89 10.09
C GLY A 32 -21.91 24.11 9.29
N THR A 33 -21.02 24.79 8.59
CA THR A 33 -21.31 25.75 7.52
C THR A 33 -20.26 25.65 6.42
N SER A 34 -20.65 25.41 5.17
CA SER A 34 -19.69 25.26 4.07
C SER A 34 -18.80 26.50 3.90
N ILE A 35 -19.41 27.68 3.79
CA ILE A 35 -18.71 28.97 3.70
C ILE A 35 -19.36 29.96 4.68
N ASP A 36 -18.64 30.34 5.73
CA ASP A 36 -18.91 31.54 6.52
C ASP A 36 -18.21 32.71 5.83
N THR A 37 -18.98 33.60 5.20
CA THR A 37 -18.37 34.65 4.37
C THR A 37 -17.63 35.71 5.17
N GLY A 38 -18.01 35.92 6.43
CA GLY A 38 -17.58 37.10 7.19
C GLY A 38 -17.70 38.38 6.35
N ALA A 39 -16.59 39.13 6.22
CA ALA A 39 -16.49 40.31 5.35
C ALA A 39 -15.70 40.05 4.04
N ALA A 40 -15.52 38.78 3.65
CA ALA A 40 -14.88 38.40 2.39
C ALA A 40 -15.92 38.17 1.27
N THR A 41 -15.46 38.24 0.02
CA THR A 41 -16.23 37.85 -1.16
C THR A 41 -15.65 36.58 -1.77
N PHE A 42 -16.51 35.74 -2.34
CA PHE A 42 -16.13 34.46 -2.92
C PHE A 42 -16.61 34.35 -4.36
N GLU A 43 -15.69 33.98 -5.25
CA GLU A 43 -16.00 33.61 -6.63
C GLU A 43 -15.66 32.14 -6.82
N LEU A 44 -16.67 31.35 -7.19
CA LEU A 44 -16.59 29.89 -7.25
C LEU A 44 -16.66 29.45 -8.71
N PHE A 45 -15.84 28.47 -9.07
CA PHE A 45 -15.80 27.88 -10.40
C PHE A 45 -15.58 26.37 -10.27
N TYR A 46 -16.41 25.55 -10.89
CA TYR A 46 -16.29 24.09 -10.87
C TYR A 46 -16.19 23.55 -9.44
N CYS A 47 -17.06 24.02 -8.54
CA CYS A 47 -17.07 23.60 -7.13
C CYS A 47 -18.35 22.83 -6.80
N ASP A 48 -18.25 21.87 -5.88
CA ASP A 48 -19.41 21.22 -5.28
C ASP A 48 -19.50 21.61 -3.80
N ILE A 49 -20.55 22.35 -3.45
CA ILE A 49 -20.65 22.99 -2.13
C ILE A 49 -22.03 22.78 -1.54
N GLU A 50 -22.04 22.11 -0.39
CA GLU A 50 -23.25 21.87 0.37
C GLU A 50 -23.94 23.18 0.74
N GLY A 51 -25.26 23.23 0.55
CA GLY A 51 -26.07 24.41 0.84
C GLY A 51 -26.30 25.33 -0.36
N GLY A 52 -25.88 24.94 -1.57
CA GLY A 52 -26.34 25.58 -2.80
C GLY A 52 -25.54 26.81 -3.22
N TRP A 53 -24.26 26.86 -2.90
CA TRP A 53 -23.41 28.00 -3.24
C TRP A 53 -23.10 28.04 -4.75
N SER A 54 -23.82 28.89 -5.47
CA SER A 54 -23.71 28.96 -6.93
C SER A 54 -22.56 29.83 -7.44
N GLY A 55 -21.98 30.71 -6.62
CA GLY A 55 -20.92 31.65 -7.02
C GLY A 55 -21.28 32.48 -8.28
N THR A 56 -20.28 33.13 -8.87
CA THR A 56 -20.42 33.84 -10.16
C THR A 56 -19.80 33.08 -11.35
N GLY A 57 -19.06 32.00 -11.07
CA GLY A 57 -18.40 31.19 -12.09
C GLY A 57 -19.25 30.03 -12.61
N SER A 58 -18.64 29.22 -13.48
CA SER A 58 -19.31 28.12 -14.19
C SER A 58 -19.27 26.81 -13.41
N ASN A 59 -20.24 25.92 -13.70
CA ASN A 59 -20.29 24.53 -13.24
C ASN A 59 -20.21 24.32 -11.72
N ASN A 60 -20.77 25.22 -10.93
CA ASN A 60 -20.93 25.02 -9.49
C ASN A 60 -22.16 24.16 -9.22
N MET A 61 -22.05 23.25 -8.26
CA MET A 61 -23.09 22.29 -7.91
C MET A 61 -23.26 22.16 -6.39
N ASN A 62 -24.36 21.50 -6.03
CA ASN A 62 -24.73 21.15 -4.66
C ASN A 62 -25.39 19.79 -4.72
N GLN A 63 -24.58 18.76 -4.88
CA GLN A 63 -25.01 17.36 -4.95
C GLN A 63 -24.16 16.55 -3.98
N ASP A 64 -24.70 15.47 -3.43
CA ASP A 64 -23.89 14.61 -2.55
C ASP A 64 -22.65 14.11 -3.33
N PRO A 65 -21.41 14.41 -2.87
CA PRO A 65 -20.18 13.98 -3.55
C PRO A 65 -20.01 12.47 -3.56
N LEU A 66 -20.82 11.71 -2.83
CA LEU A 66 -20.74 10.26 -2.71
C LEU A 66 -19.33 9.81 -2.27
N PHE A 67 -18.86 10.37 -1.16
CA PHE A 67 -17.56 9.98 -0.62
C PHE A 67 -17.53 8.52 -0.16
N VAL A 68 -16.44 7.83 -0.50
CA VAL A 68 -16.13 6.48 -0.04
C VAL A 68 -14.97 6.58 0.94
N PRO A 69 -15.22 6.53 2.25
CA PRO A 69 -14.16 6.62 3.23
C PRO A 69 -13.28 5.38 3.17
N LEU A 70 -11.98 5.57 2.98
CA LEU A 70 -10.97 4.53 3.16
C LEU A 70 -10.03 4.93 4.29
N SER A 71 -10.11 4.20 5.41
CA SER A 71 -9.21 4.37 6.54
C SER A 71 -7.83 3.75 6.22
N GLY A 72 -6.76 4.49 6.53
CA GLY A 72 -5.39 4.04 6.27
C GLY A 72 -4.98 3.97 4.80
N ALA A 73 -5.81 4.48 3.88
CA ALA A 73 -5.46 4.52 2.47
C ALA A 73 -4.20 5.35 2.26
N ARG A 74 -3.15 4.72 1.72
CA ARG A 74 -1.94 5.40 1.19
C ARG A 74 -1.27 6.35 2.19
N GLY A 75 -1.34 6.00 3.48
CA GLY A 75 -0.74 6.79 4.58
C GLY A 75 -1.65 7.89 5.15
N TYR A 76 -2.87 8.04 4.65
CA TYR A 76 -3.84 9.00 5.18
C TYR A 76 -4.76 8.36 6.24
N PRO A 77 -5.05 9.05 7.35
CA PRO A 77 -5.89 8.51 8.43
C PRO A 77 -7.32 8.19 7.96
N VAL A 78 -7.88 9.02 7.06
CA VAL A 78 -9.14 8.81 6.35
C VAL A 78 -9.09 9.60 5.04
N GLY A 79 -9.40 8.98 3.91
CA GLY A 79 -9.54 9.66 2.61
C GLY A 79 -11.00 9.77 2.16
N TYR A 80 -11.35 10.89 1.54
CA TYR A 80 -12.61 11.18 0.88
C TYR A 80 -12.49 10.85 -0.62
N PHE A 81 -12.49 9.56 -0.95
CA PHE A 81 -12.46 9.12 -2.35
C PHE A 81 -13.82 9.29 -2.99
N LEU A 82 -13.87 9.56 -4.30
CA LEU A 82 -15.12 9.66 -5.04
C LEU A 82 -15.62 8.26 -5.41
N SER A 83 -16.90 8.00 -5.15
CA SER A 83 -17.56 6.77 -5.60
C SER A 83 -17.51 6.67 -7.12
N GLN A 84 -17.09 5.50 -7.63
CA GLN A 84 -17.10 5.21 -9.07
C GLN A 84 -17.47 3.75 -9.31
N THR A 85 -18.40 3.51 -10.22
CA THR A 85 -18.83 2.18 -10.65
C THR A 85 -17.67 1.35 -11.20
N ALA A 86 -16.72 2.00 -11.87
CA ALA A 86 -15.51 1.38 -12.38
C ALA A 86 -14.58 0.83 -11.27
N ALA A 87 -14.66 1.36 -10.05
CA ALA A 87 -13.99 0.83 -8.86
C ALA A 87 -14.90 -0.07 -8.00
N GLY A 88 -16.06 -0.45 -8.52
CA GLY A 88 -16.98 -1.40 -7.89
C GLY A 88 -17.99 -0.77 -6.92
N GLN A 89 -18.13 0.56 -6.89
CA GLN A 89 -19.18 1.22 -6.10
C GLN A 89 -20.54 1.27 -6.84
N GLY A 90 -21.60 1.64 -6.11
CA GLY A 90 -22.98 1.56 -6.62
C GLY A 90 -23.38 2.64 -7.63
N SER A 91 -22.65 3.75 -7.69
CA SER A 91 -22.90 4.87 -8.59
C SER A 91 -21.65 5.74 -8.74
N ASP A 92 -21.60 6.53 -9.82
CA ASP A 92 -20.55 7.52 -10.01
C ASP A 92 -20.90 8.81 -9.24
N SER A 93 -19.90 9.38 -8.58
CA SER A 93 -19.98 10.68 -7.93
C SER A 93 -20.26 11.79 -8.96
N PRO A 94 -21.07 12.81 -8.62
CA PRO A 94 -21.26 13.97 -9.49
C PRO A 94 -19.97 14.78 -9.72
N CYS A 95 -18.95 14.57 -8.90
CA CYS A 95 -17.65 15.25 -8.99
C CYS A 95 -16.68 14.60 -9.98
N VAL A 96 -17.02 13.45 -10.55
CA VAL A 96 -16.21 12.77 -11.58
C VAL A 96 -16.27 13.53 -12.89
N ASP A 97 -15.12 13.79 -13.52
CA ASP A 97 -14.97 14.51 -14.79
C ASP A 97 -15.61 15.92 -14.80
N ALA A 98 -15.82 16.52 -13.63
CA ALA A 98 -16.58 17.76 -13.48
C ALA A 98 -15.72 19.02 -13.38
N GLY A 99 -14.40 18.89 -13.35
CA GLY A 99 -13.44 19.97 -13.14
C GLY A 99 -13.19 20.86 -14.35
N SER A 100 -12.37 21.89 -14.13
CA SER A 100 -12.19 23.00 -15.06
C SER A 100 -11.27 22.73 -16.26
N THR A 101 -10.57 21.60 -16.29
CA THR A 101 -9.58 21.27 -17.34
C THR A 101 -9.30 19.76 -17.39
N ALA A 102 -8.46 19.32 -18.32
CA ALA A 102 -7.95 17.95 -18.35
C ALA A 102 -7.03 17.67 -17.15
N ALA A 103 -7.14 16.48 -16.55
CA ALA A 103 -6.33 16.06 -15.40
C ALA A 103 -4.82 16.18 -15.67
N ALA A 104 -4.38 15.85 -16.89
CA ALA A 104 -2.99 15.94 -17.33
C ALA A 104 -2.41 17.37 -17.33
N ALA A 105 -3.24 18.42 -17.25
CA ALA A 105 -2.77 19.80 -17.12
C ALA A 105 -2.32 20.15 -15.69
N TYR A 106 -2.79 19.40 -14.69
CA TYR A 106 -2.50 19.62 -13.27
C TYR A 106 -1.61 18.52 -12.67
N PHE A 107 -1.77 17.28 -13.12
CA PHE A 107 -1.07 16.14 -12.56
C PHE A 107 -0.11 15.55 -13.59
N THR A 108 1.16 15.41 -13.21
CA THR A 108 2.19 14.84 -14.08
C THR A 108 2.31 13.32 -13.97
N ALA A 109 1.75 12.70 -12.92
CA ALA A 109 1.50 11.25 -12.75
C ALA A 109 0.91 10.93 -11.36
N ASP A 110 0.34 9.73 -11.21
CA ASP A 110 0.08 9.03 -9.93
C ASP A 110 -0.93 9.68 -8.96
N TYR A 111 -1.90 10.43 -9.50
CA TYR A 111 -2.97 11.04 -8.71
C TYR A 111 -4.32 10.41 -9.05
N CYS A 112 -5.11 10.11 -8.04
CA CYS A 112 -6.50 9.70 -8.25
C CYS A 112 -7.43 10.18 -7.14
N THR A 113 -8.72 10.16 -7.46
CA THR A 113 -9.83 10.33 -6.53
C THR A 113 -10.49 9.01 -6.16
N ARG A 114 -10.11 7.92 -6.83
CA ARG A 114 -10.79 6.61 -6.79
C ARG A 114 -10.17 5.64 -5.79
N THR A 115 -11.01 4.73 -5.26
CA THR A 115 -10.65 3.77 -4.21
C THR A 115 -9.67 2.68 -4.65
N ASP A 116 -9.59 2.38 -5.95
CA ASP A 116 -8.75 1.33 -6.54
C ASP A 116 -7.48 1.88 -7.23
N ALA A 117 -7.13 3.15 -6.97
CA ALA A 117 -5.88 3.76 -7.43
C ALA A 117 -5.72 3.95 -8.94
N VAL A 118 -6.79 3.89 -9.73
CA VAL A 118 -6.68 4.26 -11.15
C VAL A 118 -6.52 5.77 -11.29
N ASN A 119 -5.47 6.19 -12.00
CA ASN A 119 -5.18 7.60 -12.27
C ASN A 119 -6.36 8.33 -12.90
N ASP A 120 -6.56 9.58 -12.47
CA ASP A 120 -7.39 10.51 -13.21
C ASP A 120 -6.63 10.95 -14.48
N THR A 121 -7.22 10.71 -15.64
CA THR A 121 -6.59 10.92 -16.96
C THR A 121 -7.48 11.67 -17.95
N SER A 122 -8.73 11.92 -17.60
CA SER A 122 -9.75 12.53 -18.45
C SER A 122 -9.93 14.00 -18.08
N THR A 123 -11.18 14.48 -17.99
CA THR A 123 -11.44 15.77 -17.38
C THR A 123 -11.13 15.61 -15.91
N MET A 124 -10.45 16.59 -15.32
CA MET A 124 -10.07 16.53 -13.92
C MET A 124 -11.32 16.36 -13.04
N ASP A 125 -11.27 15.45 -12.07
CA ASP A 125 -12.29 15.36 -11.04
C ASP A 125 -12.27 16.61 -10.14
N ILE A 126 -13.41 16.99 -9.56
CA ILE A 126 -13.45 18.05 -8.54
C ILE A 126 -13.03 17.44 -7.20
N GLY A 127 -12.18 18.13 -6.43
CA GLY A 127 -11.76 17.70 -5.09
C GLY A 127 -10.34 17.12 -5.02
N TYR A 128 -9.85 16.92 -3.81
CA TYR A 128 -8.46 16.55 -3.56
C TYR A 128 -8.09 15.21 -4.19
N HIS A 129 -7.01 15.22 -4.97
CA HIS A 129 -6.44 14.00 -5.54
C HIS A 129 -5.37 13.40 -4.64
N TYR A 130 -5.50 12.11 -4.37
CA TYR A 130 -4.56 11.34 -3.58
C TYR A 130 -3.41 10.88 -4.46
N LEU A 131 -2.20 11.27 -4.08
CA LEU A 131 -1.00 10.65 -4.62
C LEU A 131 -1.02 9.16 -4.24
N HIS A 132 -0.97 8.29 -5.23
CA HIS A 132 -0.49 6.92 -5.07
C HIS A 132 0.78 6.84 -5.89
N GLU A 133 1.92 7.15 -5.26
CA GLU A 133 3.15 6.69 -5.87
C GLU A 133 2.96 5.19 -6.08
N GLY A 134 3.08 4.69 -7.32
CA GLY A 134 3.08 3.26 -7.60
C GLY A 134 4.18 2.61 -6.78
N ALA A 135 3.87 2.31 -5.53
CA ALA A 135 4.75 1.93 -4.46
C ALA A 135 3.83 1.14 -3.55
N SER A 136 3.86 -0.16 -3.76
CA SER A 136 3.29 -1.14 -2.84
C SER A 136 3.60 -0.71 -1.40
N TYR A 137 2.55 -0.45 -0.62
CA TYR A 137 2.71 -0.16 0.81
C TYR A 137 2.55 -1.47 1.58
N ILE A 138 3.68 -2.13 1.82
CA ILE A 138 3.75 -3.29 2.69
C ILE A 138 4.30 -2.84 4.05
N LYS A 139 3.49 -3.01 5.08
CA LYS A 139 3.99 -2.99 6.46
C LYS A 139 4.27 -4.41 6.89
N LEU A 140 5.54 -4.78 7.09
CA LEU A 140 5.89 -6.09 7.62
C LEU A 140 5.68 -6.16 9.14
N VAL A 141 5.06 -7.25 9.59
CA VAL A 141 5.10 -7.66 11.00
C VAL A 141 6.38 -8.43 11.26
N SER A 142 6.75 -9.34 10.35
CA SER A 142 7.97 -10.14 10.48
C SER A 142 8.49 -10.60 9.12
N PHE A 143 9.80 -10.80 9.05
CA PHE A 143 10.48 -11.56 8.01
C PHE A 143 11.61 -12.35 8.69
N SER A 144 11.71 -13.64 8.41
CA SER A 144 12.64 -14.54 9.08
C SER A 144 13.16 -15.64 8.17
N ALA A 145 14.36 -16.13 8.48
CA ALA A 145 14.96 -17.29 7.83
C ALA A 145 15.34 -18.34 8.89
N LYS A 146 14.82 -19.55 8.75
CA LYS A 146 15.08 -20.68 9.64
C LYS A 146 15.90 -21.75 8.92
N SER A 147 17.07 -22.05 9.46
CA SER A 147 17.90 -23.18 9.01
C SER A 147 17.20 -24.52 9.27
N LEU A 148 17.26 -25.42 8.28
CA LEU A 148 16.81 -26.81 8.36
C LEU A 148 17.88 -27.73 7.73
N ASP A 149 17.64 -29.05 7.73
CA ASP A 149 18.50 -30.01 7.02
C ASP A 149 18.50 -29.72 5.51
N ARG A 150 19.65 -29.25 5.00
CA ARG A 150 19.94 -28.93 3.58
C ARG A 150 18.94 -27.98 2.91
N ARG A 151 18.23 -27.16 3.70
CA ARG A 151 17.26 -26.18 3.21
C ARG A 151 17.09 -25.02 4.18
N VAL A 152 16.53 -23.92 3.69
CA VAL A 152 16.14 -22.77 4.52
C VAL A 152 14.65 -22.51 4.33
N LEU A 153 13.91 -22.37 5.44
CA LEU A 153 12.52 -21.94 5.44
C LEU A 153 12.47 -20.43 5.69
N LEU A 154 11.94 -19.71 4.73
CA LEU A 154 11.65 -18.28 4.82
C LEU A 154 10.19 -18.13 5.22
N SER A 155 9.91 -17.27 6.20
CA SER A 155 8.55 -16.94 6.66
C SER A 155 8.43 -15.44 6.84
N TRP A 156 7.35 -14.86 6.33
CA TRP A 156 7.00 -13.47 6.55
C TRP A 156 5.52 -13.28 6.79
N THR A 157 5.20 -12.23 7.52
CA THR A 157 3.84 -11.79 7.80
C THR A 157 3.74 -10.30 7.53
N THR A 158 2.75 -9.90 6.75
CA THR A 158 2.38 -8.50 6.50
C THR A 158 1.28 -8.09 7.48
N ALA A 159 1.28 -6.81 7.87
CA ALA A 159 0.18 -6.16 8.57
C ALA A 159 -0.82 -5.56 7.58
N THR A 160 -0.30 -5.02 6.47
CA THR A 160 -1.07 -4.41 5.39
C THR A 160 -0.41 -4.73 4.05
N GLU A 161 -1.23 -4.86 3.00
CA GLU A 161 -0.79 -4.94 1.61
C GLU A 161 -1.68 -4.06 0.75
N ILE A 162 -1.10 -3.00 0.16
CA ILE A 162 -1.78 -2.07 -0.74
C ILE A 162 -1.04 -2.14 -2.08
N ASP A 163 -1.80 -2.35 -3.16
CA ASP A 163 -1.29 -2.40 -4.54
C ASP A 163 -0.12 -3.39 -4.75
N ASN A 164 -0.10 -4.47 -3.97
CA ASN A 164 0.94 -5.50 -4.01
C ASN A 164 0.54 -6.67 -4.94
N ALA A 165 1.24 -6.83 -6.06
CA ALA A 165 1.08 -7.98 -6.94
C ALA A 165 1.64 -9.27 -6.31
N GLY A 166 2.70 -9.15 -5.51
CA GLY A 166 3.25 -10.29 -4.77
C GLY A 166 4.73 -10.15 -4.45
N PHE A 167 5.37 -11.27 -4.15
CA PHE A 167 6.70 -11.30 -3.57
C PHE A 167 7.70 -12.12 -4.37
N ASN A 168 8.93 -11.62 -4.44
CA ASN A 168 10.11 -12.35 -4.87
C ASN A 168 11.08 -12.50 -3.70
N ILE A 169 11.78 -13.64 -3.68
CA ILE A 169 12.82 -13.91 -2.70
C ILE A 169 14.15 -13.86 -3.41
N TYR A 170 15.06 -13.07 -2.89
CA TYR A 170 16.43 -12.97 -3.36
C TYR A 170 17.40 -13.49 -2.31
N ARG A 171 18.47 -14.13 -2.75
CA ARG A 171 19.49 -14.73 -1.90
C ARG A 171 20.88 -14.36 -2.40
N LYS A 172 21.81 -14.16 -1.47
CA LYS A 172 23.26 -14.16 -1.75
C LYS A 172 24.04 -14.88 -0.66
N GLU A 173 25.20 -15.42 -0.99
CA GLU A 173 26.13 -15.92 0.04
C GLU A 173 26.71 -14.74 0.83
N LYS A 174 26.94 -14.93 2.15
CA LYS A 174 27.54 -13.90 2.98
C LYS A 174 28.95 -13.57 2.47
N GLY A 175 29.18 -12.32 2.10
CA GLY A 175 30.43 -11.84 1.50
C GLY A 175 30.44 -11.85 -0.04
N SER A 176 29.40 -12.38 -0.69
CA SER A 176 29.22 -12.30 -2.14
C SER A 176 28.37 -11.08 -2.52
N THR A 177 28.61 -10.55 -3.72
CA THR A 177 27.75 -9.54 -4.37
C THR A 177 26.70 -10.16 -5.29
N ASN A 178 26.80 -11.46 -5.60
CA ASN A 178 25.90 -12.14 -6.51
C ASN A 178 24.54 -12.41 -5.83
N LEU A 179 23.56 -11.57 -6.14
CA LEU A 179 22.19 -11.68 -5.66
C LEU A 179 21.34 -12.42 -6.70
N VAL A 180 20.75 -13.55 -6.32
CA VAL A 180 19.94 -14.39 -7.20
C VAL A 180 18.50 -14.48 -6.72
N LYS A 181 17.54 -14.42 -7.64
CA LYS A 181 16.13 -14.71 -7.35
C LYS A 181 15.96 -16.22 -7.19
N VAL A 182 15.33 -16.67 -6.11
CA VAL A 182 15.23 -18.10 -5.78
C VAL A 182 13.84 -18.70 -5.99
N ASN A 183 12.78 -17.89 -6.05
CA ASN A 183 11.44 -18.36 -6.42
C ASN A 183 11.26 -18.31 -7.96
N GLY A 184 10.69 -19.37 -8.53
CA GLY A 184 10.47 -19.46 -9.99
C GLY A 184 9.35 -18.55 -10.50
N SER A 185 8.27 -18.42 -9.74
CA SER A 185 7.12 -17.54 -10.04
C SER A 185 6.88 -16.56 -8.90
N LEU A 186 6.31 -15.41 -9.20
CA LEU A 186 5.90 -14.43 -8.19
C LEU A 186 4.97 -15.11 -7.18
N ILE A 187 5.22 -14.92 -5.89
CA ILE A 187 4.36 -15.44 -4.83
C ILE A 187 3.22 -14.44 -4.66
N PRO A 188 1.98 -14.73 -5.08
CA PRO A 188 0.93 -13.71 -5.16
C PRO A 188 0.64 -13.09 -3.79
N GLY A 189 0.45 -11.77 -3.78
CA GLY A 189 -0.09 -11.06 -2.62
C GLY A 189 -1.49 -11.57 -2.29
N ARG A 190 -1.80 -11.65 -1.01
CA ARG A 190 -3.07 -12.15 -0.45
C ARG A 190 -3.62 -11.24 0.64
N GLY A 191 -2.85 -10.25 1.08
CA GLY A 191 -3.31 -9.28 2.05
C GLY A 191 -4.11 -8.15 1.40
N THR A 192 -4.56 -7.24 2.23
CA THR A 192 -5.36 -6.07 1.90
C THR A 192 -4.89 -4.87 2.73
N ALA A 193 -5.44 -3.69 2.46
CA ALA A 193 -5.13 -2.47 3.21
C ALA A 193 -5.45 -2.58 4.72
N SER A 194 -6.47 -3.37 5.09
CA SER A 194 -6.96 -3.52 6.47
C SER A 194 -6.63 -4.87 7.10
N GLY A 195 -6.00 -5.77 6.36
CA GLY A 195 -5.60 -7.09 6.86
C GLY A 195 -4.51 -7.72 6.01
N GLY A 196 -3.32 -7.89 6.58
CA GLY A 196 -2.21 -8.58 5.94
C GLY A 196 -2.37 -10.10 5.88
N ALA A 197 -1.29 -10.79 5.52
CA ALA A 197 -1.27 -12.22 5.30
C ALA A 197 0.07 -12.84 5.73
N SER A 198 0.09 -14.17 5.85
CA SER A 198 1.28 -14.94 6.19
C SER A 198 1.69 -15.85 5.04
N TYR A 199 3.00 -15.93 4.84
CA TYR A 199 3.60 -16.62 3.71
C TYR A 199 4.82 -17.42 4.13
N SER A 200 5.18 -18.37 3.28
CA SER A 200 6.41 -19.14 3.44
C SER A 200 6.99 -19.57 2.10
N PHE A 201 8.31 -19.67 2.05
CA PHE A 201 9.06 -20.20 0.92
C PHE A 201 10.19 -21.11 1.40
N VAL A 202 10.39 -22.26 0.74
CA VAL A 202 11.48 -23.19 1.07
C VAL A 202 12.54 -23.11 -0.01
N ASP A 203 13.74 -22.73 0.38
CA ASP A 203 14.91 -22.74 -0.49
C ASP A 203 15.72 -24.03 -0.29
N THR A 204 15.80 -24.84 -1.35
CA THR A 204 16.57 -26.09 -1.41
C THR A 204 17.87 -25.95 -2.20
N GLY A 205 18.13 -24.79 -2.83
CA GLY A 205 19.31 -24.55 -3.67
C GLY A 205 20.54 -24.10 -2.87
N VAL A 206 20.65 -24.55 -1.62
CA VAL A 206 21.64 -24.09 -0.62
C VAL A 206 22.66 -25.18 -0.27
N LYS A 207 23.85 -24.78 0.16
CA LYS A 207 24.88 -25.68 0.68
C LYS A 207 24.93 -25.63 2.20
N SER A 208 24.98 -26.81 2.85
CA SER A 208 25.14 -26.91 4.30
C SER A 208 26.45 -26.25 4.76
N GLY A 209 26.42 -25.54 5.89
CA GLY A 209 27.56 -24.80 6.43
C GLY A 209 27.80 -23.44 5.78
N THR A 210 27.21 -23.15 4.62
CA THR A 210 27.31 -21.83 3.97
C THR A 210 26.27 -20.87 4.53
N THR A 211 26.68 -19.66 4.94
CA THR A 211 25.75 -18.64 5.42
C THR A 211 25.18 -17.84 4.26
N TYR A 212 23.85 -17.76 4.18
CA TYR A 212 23.12 -17.00 3.16
C TYR A 212 22.41 -15.79 3.77
N LEU A 213 22.32 -14.71 3.00
CA LEU A 213 21.51 -13.53 3.26
C LEU A 213 20.32 -13.54 2.30
N TYR A 214 19.12 -13.31 2.84
CA TYR A 214 17.87 -13.30 2.11
C TYR A 214 17.19 -11.94 2.19
N TYR A 215 16.62 -11.52 1.07
CA TYR A 215 15.84 -10.30 0.92
C TYR A 215 14.47 -10.66 0.38
N LEU A 216 13.43 -10.04 0.94
CA LEU A 216 12.07 -10.10 0.45
C LEU A 216 11.86 -8.87 -0.42
N TYR A 217 11.48 -9.07 -1.69
CA TYR A 217 11.10 -7.99 -2.58
C TYR A 217 9.59 -8.04 -2.79
N ASP A 218 8.85 -7.04 -2.32
CA ASP A 218 7.46 -6.84 -2.74
C ASP A 218 7.44 -6.16 -4.11
N ILE A 219 6.51 -6.60 -4.95
CA ILE A 219 6.33 -6.14 -6.32
C ILE A 219 4.93 -5.55 -6.39
N ASP A 220 4.80 -4.29 -6.76
CA ASP A 220 3.49 -3.68 -6.94
C ASP A 220 2.82 -4.09 -8.26
N THR A 221 1.56 -3.70 -8.42
CA THR A 221 0.77 -3.94 -9.64
C THR A 221 1.33 -3.23 -10.88
N ALA A 222 2.22 -2.24 -10.71
CA ALA A 222 2.97 -1.58 -11.78
C ALA A 222 4.34 -2.24 -12.07
N GLY A 223 4.74 -3.24 -11.29
CA GLY A 223 5.99 -3.99 -11.45
C GLY A 223 7.21 -3.36 -10.76
N LYS A 224 7.06 -2.27 -10.00
CA LYS A 224 8.13 -1.71 -9.17
C LYS A 224 8.38 -2.59 -7.95
N ALA A 225 9.63 -2.66 -7.54
CA ALA A 225 10.07 -3.54 -6.46
C ALA A 225 10.62 -2.76 -5.26
N THR A 226 10.16 -3.11 -4.05
CA THR A 226 10.70 -2.60 -2.78
C THR A 226 11.32 -3.76 -2.00
N SER A 227 12.48 -3.54 -1.36
CA SER A 227 13.26 -4.60 -0.72
C SER A 227 13.24 -4.53 0.81
N HIS A 228 13.16 -5.68 1.48
CA HIS A 228 13.20 -5.83 2.93
C HIS A 228 14.27 -6.84 3.38
N GLY A 229 14.78 -6.66 4.60
CA GLY A 229 15.84 -7.47 5.19
C GLY A 229 17.21 -6.77 5.18
N PRO A 230 18.33 -7.53 5.18
CA PRO A 230 18.40 -8.97 5.06
C PRO A 230 18.02 -9.73 6.35
N VAL A 231 17.60 -10.97 6.18
CA VAL A 231 17.66 -12.01 7.21
C VAL A 231 18.69 -13.06 6.83
N SER A 232 19.21 -13.83 7.78
CA SER A 232 20.30 -14.77 7.53
C SER A 232 20.03 -16.17 8.07
N ALA A 233 20.51 -17.19 7.37
CA ALA A 233 20.49 -18.58 7.81
C ALA A 233 21.70 -19.36 7.30
N THR A 234 22.11 -20.36 8.09
CA THR A 234 23.19 -21.30 7.77
C THR A 234 22.59 -22.72 7.86
N PRO A 235 22.14 -23.34 6.76
CA PRO A 235 21.57 -24.67 6.77
C PRO A 235 22.62 -25.70 7.22
N TYR A 236 22.16 -26.78 7.83
CA TYR A 236 23.01 -27.87 8.34
C TYR A 236 22.75 -29.15 7.55
N SER A 237 23.65 -30.12 7.62
CA SER A 237 23.41 -31.47 7.12
C SER A 237 23.18 -32.39 8.32
N LEU A 238 22.07 -33.12 8.35
CA LEU A 238 21.89 -34.23 9.28
C LEU A 238 22.44 -35.50 8.62
N ASP A 239 23.75 -35.55 8.40
CA ASP A 239 24.40 -36.81 8.04
C ASP A 239 24.46 -37.66 9.30
N LEU A 240 23.50 -38.57 9.46
CA LEU A 240 23.64 -39.65 10.44
C LEU A 240 24.87 -40.46 10.03
N PRO A 241 25.83 -40.71 10.93
CA PRO A 241 26.89 -41.66 10.64
C PRO A 241 26.18 -42.98 10.29
N SER A 242 26.42 -43.50 9.09
CA SER A 242 26.07 -44.88 8.79
C SER A 242 26.86 -45.74 9.76
N LEU A 243 26.22 -46.24 10.82
CA LEU A 243 26.75 -47.34 11.63
C LEU A 243 26.72 -48.59 10.76
N HIS A 244 27.66 -48.68 9.82
CA HIS A 244 28.04 -49.95 9.24
C HIS A 244 29.21 -50.49 10.07
N ASN A 245 28.90 -50.95 11.28
CA ASN A 245 29.69 -52.03 11.85
C ASN A 245 29.25 -53.28 11.08
N GLY A 246 30.19 -54.04 10.55
CA GLY A 246 30.00 -55.11 9.55
C GLY A 246 29.19 -56.34 10.00
N ASP A 247 28.12 -56.15 10.77
CA ASP A 247 27.40 -57.21 11.49
C ASP A 247 25.94 -57.34 11.04
N GLY A 248 25.51 -56.54 10.04
CA GLY A 248 24.24 -56.74 9.33
C GLY A 248 22.95 -56.51 10.12
N LYS A 249 22.98 -55.84 11.29
CA LYS A 249 21.77 -55.50 12.05
C LYS A 249 21.55 -54.00 12.18
N ALA A 250 20.37 -53.54 11.80
CA ALA A 250 19.94 -52.16 11.97
C ALA A 250 19.62 -51.87 13.45
N HIS A 251 20.33 -50.92 14.05
CA HIS A 251 19.95 -50.32 15.33
C HIS A 251 19.59 -48.85 15.10
N SER A 252 18.35 -48.47 15.42
CA SER A 252 17.88 -47.09 15.35
C SER A 252 18.56 -46.26 16.44
N ALA A 253 19.35 -45.25 16.06
CA ALA A 253 19.86 -44.25 16.99
C ALA A 253 18.94 -43.02 16.97
N LEU A 254 18.25 -42.80 18.09
CA LEU A 254 17.51 -41.59 18.40
C LEU A 254 18.52 -40.50 18.78
N ALA A 255 18.58 -39.37 18.06
CA ALA A 255 19.45 -38.25 18.42
C ALA A 255 18.63 -37.08 18.98
N ALA A 256 18.75 -36.88 20.30
CA ALA A 256 18.41 -35.64 20.97
C ALA A 256 19.63 -34.70 20.93
N SER A 257 19.45 -33.47 20.47
CA SER A 257 20.23 -32.33 20.97
C SER A 257 19.57 -31.01 20.57
N ALA A 258 18.89 -30.37 21.53
CA ALA A 258 18.54 -28.96 21.49
C ALA A 258 19.18 -28.32 22.72
N THR A 259 20.29 -27.63 22.54
CA THR A 259 20.91 -26.84 23.60
C THR A 259 20.30 -25.44 23.60
N VAL A 260 19.36 -25.18 24.51
CA VAL A 260 18.93 -23.83 24.88
C VAL A 260 19.92 -23.31 25.92
N ARG A 261 20.65 -22.24 25.62
CA ARG A 261 21.37 -21.44 26.62
C ARG A 261 20.48 -20.29 27.06
N THR A 262 20.03 -20.30 28.31
CA THR A 262 19.48 -19.12 28.98
C THR A 262 20.63 -18.46 29.76
N VAL A 263 20.89 -17.19 29.50
CA VAL A 263 21.83 -16.36 30.28
C VAL A 263 21.04 -15.70 31.41
N ARG A 264 21.62 -15.69 32.61
CA ARG A 264 21.12 -15.00 33.80
C ARG A 264 21.36 -13.51 33.71
#